data_AF-A0A6B0TID9-F1
#
_entry.id   AF-A0A6B0TID9-F1
#
_cell.length_a   1.000
_cell.length_b   1.000
_cell.length_c   1.000
_cell.angle_alpha   90.00
_cell.angle_beta   90.00
_cell.angle_gamma   90.00
#
_symmetry.space_group_name_H-M   'P 1'
#
loop_
_entity.id
_entity.type
_entity.pdbx_description
1 polymer ?
#
loop_
_entity_poly.entity_id
_entity_poly.type
_entity_poly.pdbx_seq_one_letter_code
_entity_poly.pdbx_strand_id
1 'polypeptide(L)'
;MATTTEAANGAADAAPGMPQLDFSTFPNQIFWLVVALVALYLILSRVALPRIGAVLSDRHETISNDLEQAQELKQRAEEAEEAYKTALADARAEAQRIAADARAEIQKDLDKAIAKADAEIAAKSAESEKRIAEIRDSAADDVAIVAKDVAAALVGAVLPSASNDADIASAVTDRTKG
;
A
#
# COMPACT_ATOMS: atom_id res chain seq x y z
N MET A 1 -32.57 -126.84 -52.95
CA MET A 1 -33.38 -126.20 -54.01
C MET A 1 -33.27 -124.69 -53.85
N ALA A 2 -33.07 -123.99 -54.97
CA ALA A 2 -33.60 -122.66 -55.30
C ALA A 2 -33.33 -121.45 -54.37
N THR A 3 -32.48 -120.55 -54.89
CA THR A 3 -32.67 -119.08 -55.07
C THR A 3 -32.79 -118.10 -53.88
N THR A 4 -31.67 -117.40 -53.63
CA THR A 4 -31.39 -115.97 -53.96
C THR A 4 -32.28 -114.82 -53.44
N THR A 5 -31.66 -114.03 -52.55
CA THR A 5 -31.62 -112.56 -52.41
C THR A 5 -32.84 -111.78 -51.92
N GLU A 6 -32.68 -111.20 -50.73
CA GLU A 6 -33.05 -109.81 -50.47
C GLU A 6 -31.89 -109.11 -49.76
N ALA A 7 -31.40 -108.03 -50.37
CA ALA A 7 -30.40 -107.15 -49.82
C ALA A 7 -31.13 -105.98 -49.13
N ALA A 8 -30.70 -105.59 -47.94
CA ALA A 8 -30.83 -104.22 -47.46
C ALA A 8 -29.84 -103.98 -46.31
N ASN A 9 -28.67 -103.47 -46.68
CA ASN A 9 -27.75 -102.77 -45.79
C ASN A 9 -28.43 -101.48 -45.32
N GLY A 10 -28.56 -101.28 -44.00
CA GLY A 10 -29.18 -100.08 -43.45
C GLY A 10 -29.06 -100.03 -41.94
N ALA A 11 -27.97 -99.42 -41.46
CA ALA A 11 -27.83 -98.99 -40.08
C ALA A 11 -28.89 -97.95 -39.71
N ALA A 12 -29.56 -98.14 -38.56
CA ALA A 12 -30.36 -97.19 -37.77
C ALA A 12 -31.32 -97.99 -36.86
N ASP A 13 -31.72 -97.64 -35.64
CA ASP A 13 -31.44 -96.58 -34.67
C ASP A 13 -32.42 -96.82 -33.48
N ALA A 14 -32.27 -96.03 -32.41
CA ALA A 14 -33.25 -95.60 -31.39
C ALA A 14 -32.92 -96.03 -29.94
N ALA A 15 -32.64 -95.13 -29.00
CA ALA A 15 -33.03 -93.71 -28.94
C ALA A 15 -31.83 -92.77 -28.68
N PRO A 16 -31.57 -91.76 -29.52
CA PRO A 16 -30.67 -90.69 -29.13
C PRO A 16 -31.41 -89.85 -28.09
N GLY A 17 -30.96 -89.89 -26.83
CA GLY A 17 -31.21 -88.76 -25.93
C GLY A 17 -30.82 -87.48 -26.66
N MET A 18 -31.57 -86.39 -26.46
CA MET A 18 -31.39 -85.12 -27.19
C MET A 18 -29.91 -84.90 -27.53
N PRO A 19 -29.52 -84.75 -28.82
CA PRO A 19 -28.12 -84.73 -29.23
C PRO A 19 -27.26 -83.66 -28.50
N GLN A 20 -27.89 -82.70 -27.83
CA GLN A 20 -27.27 -81.76 -26.90
C GLN A 20 -26.66 -82.38 -25.61
N LEU A 21 -27.09 -83.58 -25.20
CA LEU A 21 -26.71 -84.23 -23.93
C LEU A 21 -25.80 -85.46 -24.15
N ASP A 22 -25.11 -85.53 -25.28
CA ASP A 22 -24.11 -86.56 -25.51
C ASP A 22 -22.78 -86.23 -24.80
N PHE A 23 -22.60 -86.87 -23.64
CA PHE A 23 -21.42 -86.71 -22.77
C PHE A 23 -20.10 -87.13 -23.42
N SER A 24 -20.11 -87.86 -24.53
CA SER A 24 -18.88 -88.24 -25.25
C SER A 24 -18.14 -87.02 -25.83
N THR A 25 -18.85 -85.92 -26.11
CA THR A 25 -18.28 -84.69 -26.68
C THR A 25 -17.78 -83.69 -25.63
N PHE A 26 -18.16 -83.88 -24.36
CA PHE A 26 -17.90 -82.93 -23.27
C PHE A 26 -16.40 -82.76 -22.97
N PRO A 27 -15.55 -83.82 -22.95
CA PRO A 27 -14.13 -83.65 -22.67
C PRO A 27 -13.42 -82.71 -23.66
N ASN A 28 -13.76 -82.79 -24.95
CA ASN A 28 -13.19 -81.92 -25.98
C ASN A 28 -13.69 -80.46 -25.82
N GLN A 29 -14.97 -80.26 -25.53
CA GLN A 29 -15.52 -78.93 -25.26
C GLN A 29 -14.90 -78.31 -24.01
N ILE A 30 -14.75 -79.08 -22.93
CA ILE A 30 -14.12 -78.64 -21.68
C ILE A 30 -12.64 -78.30 -21.91
N PHE A 31 -11.91 -79.10 -22.69
CA PHE A 31 -10.52 -78.81 -23.04
C PHE A 31 -10.39 -77.44 -23.73
N TRP A 32 -11.17 -77.19 -24.79
CA TRP A 32 -11.14 -75.90 -25.49
C TRP A 32 -11.67 -74.74 -24.64
N LEU A 33 -12.65 -74.98 -23.76
CA LEU A 33 -13.11 -73.99 -22.80
C LEU A 33 -11.98 -73.57 -21.86
N VAL A 34 -11.24 -74.53 -21.30
CA VAL A 34 -10.09 -74.25 -20.42
C VAL A 34 -9.01 -73.50 -21.19
N VAL A 35 -8.68 -73.92 -22.42
CA VAL A 35 -7.70 -73.22 -23.27
C VAL A 35 -8.13 -71.77 -23.54
N ALA A 36 -9.38 -71.54 -23.92
CA ALA A 36 -9.92 -70.21 -24.18
C ALA A 36 -9.93 -69.34 -22.90
N LEU A 37 -10.27 -69.92 -21.75
CA LEU A 37 -10.31 -69.23 -20.47
C LEU A 37 -8.90 -68.84 -20.00
N VAL A 38 -7.91 -69.72 -20.17
CA VAL A 38 -6.50 -69.42 -19.90
C VAL A 38 -5.98 -68.34 -20.85
N ALA A 39 -6.29 -68.43 -22.15
CA ALA A 39 -5.90 -67.40 -23.11
C ALA A 39 -6.51 -66.03 -22.76
N LEU A 40 -7.81 -65.98 -22.42
CA LEU A 40 -8.48 -64.78 -21.97
C LEU A 40 -7.87 -64.23 -20.68
N TYR A 41 -7.58 -65.08 -19.70
CA TYR A 41 -6.94 -64.71 -18.45
C TYR A 41 -5.56 -64.08 -18.70
N LEU A 42 -4.75 -64.65 -19.59
CA LEU A 42 -3.45 -64.09 -19.96
C LEU A 42 -3.59 -62.73 -20.66
N ILE A 43 -4.56 -62.57 -21.55
CA ILE A 43 -4.82 -61.29 -22.22
C ILE A 43 -5.25 -60.23 -21.20
N LEU A 44 -6.18 -60.56 -20.30
CA LEU A 44 -6.65 -59.62 -19.28
C LEU A 44 -5.53 -59.24 -18.30
N SER A 45 -4.83 -60.24 -17.76
CA SER A 45 -3.76 -60.01 -16.77
C SER A 45 -2.55 -59.29 -17.36
N ARG A 46 -2.19 -59.57 -18.61
CA ARG A 46 -0.96 -59.05 -19.22
C ARG A 46 -1.16 -57.82 -20.09
N VAL A 47 -2.38 -57.54 -20.56
CA VAL A 47 -2.65 -56.42 -21.47
C VAL A 47 -3.74 -55.48 -20.94
N ALA A 48 -4.93 -55.99 -20.58
CA ALA A 48 -6.05 -55.11 -20.23
C ALA A 48 -5.85 -54.41 -18.87
N LEU A 49 -5.56 -55.18 -17.82
CA LEU A 49 -5.33 -54.65 -16.48
C LEU A 49 -4.16 -53.65 -16.41
N PRO A 50 -2.96 -53.93 -16.98
CA PRO A 50 -1.87 -52.96 -16.92
C PRO A 50 -2.17 -51.66 -17.69
N ARG A 51 -2.93 -51.72 -18.79
CA ARG A 51 -3.36 -50.51 -19.51
C ARG A 51 -4.31 -49.64 -18.69
N ILE A 52 -5.27 -50.26 -18.00
CA ILE A 52 -6.20 -49.53 -17.12
C ILE A 52 -5.44 -48.95 -15.92
N GLY A 53 -4.52 -49.72 -15.35
CA GLY A 53 -3.65 -49.27 -14.25
C GLY A 53 -2.81 -48.05 -14.65
N ALA A 54 -2.22 -48.05 -15.84
CA ALA A 54 -1.45 -46.93 -16.36
C ALA A 54 -2.30 -45.65 -16.46
N VAL A 55 -3.48 -45.70 -17.10
CA VAL A 55 -4.37 -44.54 -17.23
C VAL A 55 -4.82 -44.02 -15.86
N LEU A 56 -5.07 -44.90 -14.90
CA LEU A 56 -5.46 -44.51 -13.56
C LEU A 56 -4.30 -43.83 -12.82
N SER A 57 -3.08 -44.36 -12.97
CA SER A 57 -1.85 -43.77 -12.41
C SER A 57 -1.60 -42.37 -13.00
N ASP A 58 -1.64 -42.24 -14.32
CA ASP A 58 -1.41 -40.95 -15.00
C ASP A 58 -2.40 -39.88 -14.52
N ARG A 59 -3.67 -40.26 -14.33
CA ARG A 59 -4.69 -39.36 -13.79
C ARG A 59 -4.42 -38.99 -12.34
N HIS A 60 -4.05 -39.95 -11.49
CA HIS A 60 -3.71 -39.66 -10.10
C HIS A 60 -2.50 -38.75 -10.00
N GLU A 61 -1.46 -39.00 -10.79
CA GLU A 61 -0.25 -38.19 -10.84
C GLU A 61 -0.57 -36.76 -11.31
N THR A 62 -1.34 -36.61 -12.38
CA THR A 62 -1.76 -35.30 -12.89
C THR A 62 -2.55 -34.53 -11.82
N ILE A 63 -3.54 -35.16 -11.20
CA ILE A 63 -4.36 -34.52 -10.16
C ILE A 63 -3.52 -34.14 -8.94
N SER A 64 -2.61 -35.01 -8.51
CA SER A 64 -1.71 -34.74 -7.38
C SER A 64 -0.80 -33.56 -7.69
N ASN A 65 -0.22 -33.55 -8.88
CA ASN A 65 0.66 -32.48 -9.34
C ASN A 65 -0.07 -31.15 -9.45
N ASP A 66 -1.28 -31.14 -10.02
CA ASP A 66 -2.12 -29.94 -10.11
C ASP A 66 -2.51 -29.42 -8.71
N LEU A 67 -2.81 -30.33 -7.77
CA LEU A 67 -3.12 -29.96 -6.38
C LEU A 67 -1.90 -29.34 -5.68
N GLU A 68 -0.73 -29.95 -5.82
CA GLU A 68 0.53 -29.43 -5.27
C GLU A 68 0.86 -28.05 -5.84
N GLN A 69 0.76 -27.89 -7.17
CA GLN A 69 0.95 -26.58 -7.81
C GLN A 69 -0.06 -25.54 -7.30
N ALA A 70 -1.34 -25.92 -7.16
CA ALA A 70 -2.36 -25.02 -6.65
C ALA A 70 -2.09 -24.60 -5.19
N GLN A 71 -1.64 -25.54 -4.35
CA GLN A 71 -1.25 -25.25 -2.97
C GLN A 71 -0.03 -24.35 -2.90
N GLU A 72 0.99 -24.60 -3.72
CA GLU A 72 2.19 -23.77 -3.78
C GLU A 72 1.86 -22.35 -4.26
N LEU A 73 1.05 -22.20 -5.31
CA LEU A 73 0.61 -20.89 -5.78
C LEU A 73 -0.21 -20.15 -4.74
N LYS A 74 -1.09 -20.86 -4.00
CA LYS A 74 -1.84 -20.28 -2.90
C LYS A 74 -0.92 -19.80 -1.79
N GLN A 75 0.05 -20.61 -1.37
CA GLN A 75 1.01 -20.25 -0.33
C GLN A 75 1.85 -19.03 -0.73
N ARG A 76 2.38 -19.01 -1.96
CA ARG A 76 3.11 -17.84 -2.48
C ARG A 76 2.24 -16.59 -2.54
N ALA A 77 0.95 -16.72 -2.87
CA ALA A 77 0.02 -15.59 -2.87
C ALA A 77 -0.24 -15.05 -1.46
N GLU A 78 -0.43 -15.94 -0.48
CA GLU A 78 -0.59 -15.57 0.94
C GLU A 78 0.68 -14.88 1.49
N GLU A 79 1.87 -15.42 1.21
CA GLU A 79 3.15 -14.83 1.57
C GLU A 79 3.35 -13.45 0.92
N ALA A 80 3.02 -13.32 -0.37
CA ALA A 80 3.09 -12.04 -1.07
C ALA A 80 2.10 -11.01 -0.52
N GLU A 81 0.89 -11.45 -0.13
CA GLU A 81 -0.12 -10.59 0.48
C GLU A 81 0.34 -10.09 1.86
N GLU A 82 0.93 -10.97 2.67
CA GLU A 82 1.50 -10.61 3.98
C GLU A 82 2.67 -9.63 3.82
N ALA A 83 3.60 -9.91 2.91
CA ALA A 83 4.72 -9.02 2.62
C ALA A 83 4.24 -7.64 2.13
N TYR A 84 3.22 -7.61 1.26
CA TYR A 84 2.61 -6.37 0.78
C TYR A 84 1.95 -5.58 1.92
N LYS A 85 1.19 -6.24 2.80
CA LYS A 85 0.55 -5.61 3.96
C LYS A 85 1.58 -5.01 4.92
N THR A 86 2.66 -5.74 5.19
CA THR A 86 3.77 -5.26 6.03
C THR A 86 4.46 -4.05 5.39
N ALA A 87 4.82 -4.14 4.11
CA ALA A 87 5.44 -3.01 3.39
C ALA A 87 4.53 -1.77 3.38
N LEU A 88 3.21 -1.94 3.24
CA LEU A 88 2.26 -0.84 3.31
C LEU A 88 2.16 -0.23 4.71
N ALA A 89 2.18 -1.05 5.76
CA ALA A 89 2.19 -0.58 7.14
C ALA A 89 3.47 0.20 7.45
N ASP A 90 4.62 -0.33 7.07
CA ASP A 90 5.93 0.30 7.24
C ASP A 90 6.01 1.63 6.48
N ALA A 91 5.57 1.66 5.22
CA ALA A 91 5.54 2.89 4.43
C ALA A 91 4.64 3.97 5.05
N ARG A 92 3.49 3.58 5.63
CA ARG A 92 2.60 4.52 6.34
C ARG A 92 3.24 5.02 7.63
N ALA A 93 3.87 4.15 8.41
CA ALA A 93 4.57 4.54 9.63
C ALA A 93 5.73 5.49 9.32
N GLU A 94 6.50 5.20 8.27
CA GLU A 94 7.61 6.04 7.82
C GLU A 94 7.13 7.40 7.33
N ALA A 95 6.05 7.44 6.53
CA ALA A 95 5.45 8.70 6.10
C ALA A 95 4.96 9.55 7.28
N GLN A 96 4.37 8.93 8.31
CA GLN A 96 3.96 9.64 9.53
C GLN A 96 5.17 10.17 10.31
N ARG A 97 6.25 9.39 10.40
CA ARG A 97 7.50 9.82 11.03
C ARG A 97 8.11 11.02 10.31
N ILE A 98 8.25 10.94 8.98
CA ILE A 98 8.75 12.04 8.15
C ILE A 98 7.89 13.29 8.33
N ALA A 99 6.56 13.15 8.34
CA ALA A 99 5.66 14.28 8.53
C ALA A 99 5.78 14.90 9.94
N ALA A 100 6.00 14.09 10.97
CA ALA A 100 6.24 14.56 12.33
C ALA A 100 7.58 15.30 12.44
N ASP A 101 8.65 14.71 11.91
CA ASP A 101 10.00 15.29 11.92
C ASP A 101 10.04 16.61 11.14
N ALA A 102 9.41 16.66 9.97
CA ALA A 102 9.31 17.88 9.17
C ALA A 102 8.56 18.99 9.93
N ARG A 103 7.45 18.66 10.60
CA ARG A 103 6.72 19.63 11.44
C ARG A 103 7.56 20.13 12.60
N ALA A 104 8.31 19.24 13.25
CA ALA A 104 9.18 19.61 14.36
C ALA A 104 10.31 20.56 13.91
N GLU A 105 10.96 20.28 12.77
CA GLU A 105 12.02 21.17 12.27
C GLU A 105 11.46 22.50 11.77
N ILE A 106 10.31 22.50 11.08
CA ILE A 106 9.61 23.74 10.69
C ILE A 106 9.27 24.58 11.92
N GLN A 107 8.73 23.97 12.99
CA GLN A 107 8.38 24.71 14.20
C GLN A 107 9.61 25.34 14.85
N LYS A 108 10.71 24.59 14.95
CA LYS A 108 11.98 25.07 15.49
C LYS A 108 12.56 26.23 14.68
N ASP A 109 12.49 26.16 13.35
CA ASP A 109 12.96 27.24 12.48
C ASP A 109 12.03 28.46 12.52
N LEU A 110 10.72 28.25 12.65
CA LEU A 110 9.75 29.30 12.90
C LEU A 110 10.04 30.02 14.23
N ASP A 111 10.26 29.27 15.31
CA ASP A 111 10.56 29.83 16.63
C ASP A 111 11.85 30.68 16.61
N LYS A 112 12.90 30.21 15.90
CA LYS A 112 14.13 31.00 15.69
C LYS A 112 13.86 32.27 14.88
N ALA A 113 13.06 32.17 13.81
CA ALA A 113 12.74 33.31 12.96
C ALA A 113 11.93 34.37 13.73
N ILE A 114 10.96 33.93 14.54
CA ILE A 114 10.18 34.80 15.43
C ILE A 114 11.10 35.47 16.45
N ALA A 115 11.94 34.71 17.16
CA ALA A 115 12.86 35.27 18.16
C ALA A 115 13.83 36.31 17.55
N LYS A 116 14.30 36.07 16.33
CA LYS A 116 15.13 37.02 15.58
C LYS A 116 14.34 38.28 15.20
N ALA A 117 13.13 38.11 14.66
CA ALA A 117 12.26 39.22 14.29
C ALA A 117 11.91 40.08 15.51
N ASP A 118 11.58 39.47 16.64
CA ASP A 118 11.29 40.18 17.89
C ASP A 118 12.49 40.98 18.39
N ALA A 119 13.70 40.42 18.30
CA ALA A 119 14.92 41.13 18.66
C ALA A 119 15.19 42.34 17.75
N GLU A 120 14.99 42.19 16.42
CA GLU A 120 15.14 43.28 15.45
C GLU A 120 14.07 44.37 15.66
N ILE A 121 12.83 43.99 15.91
CA ILE A 121 11.73 44.91 16.22
C ILE A 121 12.04 45.68 17.51
N ALA A 122 12.48 44.99 18.58
CA ALA A 122 12.82 45.63 19.84
C ALA A 122 13.97 46.64 19.68
N ALA A 123 15.02 46.27 18.94
CA ALA A 123 16.14 47.17 18.65
C ALA A 123 15.69 48.41 17.87
N LYS A 124 14.87 48.22 16.83
CA LYS A 124 14.38 49.32 15.99
C LYS A 124 13.38 50.23 16.72
N SER A 125 12.55 49.68 17.60
CA SER A 125 11.68 50.45 18.48
C SER A 125 12.49 51.31 19.44
N ALA A 126 13.52 50.75 20.09
CA ALA A 126 14.41 51.50 20.98
C ALA A 126 15.19 52.60 20.24
N GLU A 127 15.64 52.36 19.01
CA GLU A 127 16.27 53.38 18.17
C GLU A 127 15.28 54.51 17.82
N SER A 128 14.06 54.14 17.43
CA SER A 128 13.02 55.09 17.07
C SER A 128 12.60 55.94 18.28
N GLU A 129 12.48 55.34 19.47
CA GLU A 129 12.19 56.05 20.72
C GLU A 129 13.27 57.08 21.06
N LYS A 130 14.56 56.72 20.92
CA LYS A 130 15.67 57.68 21.10
C LYS A 130 15.58 58.83 20.12
N ARG A 131 15.35 58.54 18.84
CA ARG A 131 15.23 59.57 17.81
C ARG A 131 14.03 60.48 18.03
N ILE A 132 12.91 59.93 18.50
CA ILE A 132 11.74 60.73 18.89
C ILE A 132 12.05 61.62 20.10
N ALA A 133 12.79 61.11 21.09
CA ALA A 133 13.22 61.91 22.24
C ALA A 133 14.12 63.08 21.81
N GLU A 134 15.13 62.81 20.96
CA GLU A 134 16.02 63.85 20.41
C GLU A 134 15.24 64.92 19.64
N ILE A 135 14.27 64.52 18.80
CA ILE A 135 13.40 65.46 18.06
C ILE A 135 12.52 66.27 19.02
N ARG A 136 12.04 65.68 20.12
CA ARG A 136 11.24 66.39 21.12
C ARG A 136 12.07 67.42 21.87
N ASP A 137 13.30 67.07 22.23
CA ASP A 137 14.22 67.99 22.91
C ASP A 137 14.57 69.15 21.98
N SER A 138 14.93 68.88 20.71
CA SER A 138 15.22 69.94 19.74
C SER A 138 14.02 70.82 19.45
N ALA A 139 12.82 70.22 19.33
CA ALA A 139 11.59 70.98 19.12
C ALA A 139 11.25 71.88 20.31
N ALA A 140 11.54 71.45 21.55
CA ALA A 140 11.34 72.28 22.73
C ALA A 140 12.27 73.50 22.73
N ASP A 141 13.53 73.31 22.33
CA ASP A 141 14.51 74.39 22.17
C ASP A 141 14.10 75.36 21.04
N ASP A 142 13.70 74.83 19.88
CA ASP A 142 13.23 75.63 18.73
C ASP A 142 11.98 76.45 19.09
N VAL A 143 11.02 75.86 19.83
CA VAL A 143 9.85 76.58 20.33
C VAL A 143 10.23 77.71 21.28
N ALA A 144 11.22 77.50 22.15
CA ALA A 144 11.70 78.54 23.06
C ALA A 144 12.37 79.71 22.30
N ILE A 145 13.11 79.42 21.23
CA ILE A 145 13.71 80.45 20.35
C ILE A 145 12.60 81.22 19.63
N VAL A 146 11.70 80.53 18.94
CA VAL A 146 10.59 81.16 18.20
C VAL A 146 9.69 81.98 19.14
N ALA A 147 9.42 81.50 20.35
CA ALA A 147 8.64 82.24 21.34
C ALA A 147 9.33 83.54 21.78
N LYS A 148 10.65 83.53 21.95
CA LYS A 148 11.44 84.75 22.26
C LYS A 148 11.42 85.73 21.10
N ASP A 149 11.63 85.26 19.87
CA ASP A 149 11.62 86.10 18.67
C ASP A 149 10.26 86.76 18.45
N VAL A 150 9.17 85.98 18.58
CA VAL A 150 7.80 86.47 18.45
C VAL A 150 7.45 87.46 19.57
N ALA A 151 7.86 87.19 20.81
CA ALA A 151 7.64 88.09 21.94
C ALA A 151 8.40 89.42 21.77
N ALA A 152 9.67 89.37 21.34
CA ALA A 152 10.46 90.57 21.06
C ALA A 152 9.84 91.41 19.93
N ALA A 153 9.39 90.78 18.84
CA ALA A 153 8.70 91.45 17.74
C ALA A 153 7.38 92.11 18.19
N LEU A 154 6.59 91.42 19.02
CA LEU A 154 5.34 91.96 19.59
C LEU A 154 5.59 93.15 20.52
N VAL A 155 6.55 93.06 21.44
CA VAL A 155 6.88 94.16 22.36
C VAL A 155 7.44 95.36 21.60
N GLY A 156 8.30 95.14 20.60
CA GLY A 156 8.82 96.22 19.75
C GLY A 156 7.73 96.92 18.94
N ALA A 157 6.69 96.20 18.49
CA ALA A 157 5.56 96.77 17.76
C ALA A 157 4.55 97.52 18.65
N VAL A 158 4.39 97.12 19.91
CA VAL A 158 3.33 97.64 20.80
C VAL A 158 3.86 98.65 21.84
N LEU A 159 5.10 98.50 22.32
CA LEU A 159 5.73 99.32 23.37
C LEU A 159 7.18 99.69 23.00
N PRO A 160 7.39 100.66 22.08
CA PRO A 160 8.71 101.00 21.54
C PRO A 160 9.73 101.54 22.56
N SER A 161 9.28 101.94 23.76
CA SER A 161 10.10 102.59 24.80
C SER A 161 10.46 101.69 25.98
N ALA A 162 10.02 100.42 25.98
CA ALA A 162 10.23 99.45 27.07
C ALA A 162 11.04 98.21 26.62
N SER A 163 11.63 98.26 25.43
CA SER A 163 12.36 97.19 24.77
C SER A 163 13.75 96.99 25.38
N ASN A 164 13.82 96.23 26.47
CA ASN A 164 15.05 95.57 26.88
C ASN A 164 14.92 94.08 26.56
N ASP A 165 15.64 93.61 25.54
CA ASP A 165 15.62 92.23 25.06
C ASP A 165 15.96 91.22 26.17
N ALA A 166 16.77 91.63 27.16
CA ALA A 166 17.13 90.80 28.30
C ALA A 166 15.92 90.51 29.22
N ASP A 167 15.06 91.50 29.44
CA ASP A 167 13.90 91.35 30.32
C ASP A 167 12.82 90.47 29.66
N ILE A 168 12.63 90.63 28.34
CA ILE A 168 11.72 89.80 27.54
C ILE A 168 12.19 88.35 27.50
N ALA A 169 13.49 88.12 27.27
CA ALA A 169 14.05 86.76 27.26
C ALA A 169 13.93 86.08 28.64
N SER A 170 14.07 86.82 29.74
CA SER A 170 13.88 86.30 31.10
C SER A 170 12.42 85.90 31.35
N ALA A 171 11.46 86.78 31.01
CA ALA A 171 10.04 86.55 31.24
C ALA A 171 9.48 85.38 30.42
N VAL A 172 9.95 85.21 29.17
CA VAL A 172 9.59 84.05 28.34
C VAL A 172 10.17 82.77 28.93
N THR A 173 11.42 82.79 29.41
CA THR A 173 12.07 81.60 30.01
C THR A 173 11.40 81.18 31.32
N ASP A 174 10.99 82.13 32.15
CA ASP A 174 10.25 81.84 33.39
C ASP A 174 8.86 81.25 33.10
N ARG A 175 8.20 81.69 32.02
CA ARG A 175 6.88 81.19 31.62
C ARG A 175 6.93 79.83 30.93
N THR A 176 8.03 79.47 30.26
CA THR A 176 8.17 78.14 29.63
C THR A 176 8.66 77.05 30.58
N LYS A 177 9.25 77.42 31.73
CA LYS A 177 9.73 76.49 32.76
C LYS A 177 8.76 76.27 33.94
N GLY A 178 7.69 77.06 34.06
CA GLY A 178 6.63 76.92 35.08
C GLY A 178 5.36 76.31 34.51
#